data_AF-A0A518IM84-F1
#
_entry.id   AF-A0A518IM84-F1
#
_cell.length_a   1.000
_cell.length_b   1.000
_cell.length_c   1.000
_cell.angle_alpha   90.00
_cell.angle_beta   90.00
_cell.angle_gamma   90.00
#
_symmetry.space_group_name_H-M   'P 1'
#
loop_
_entity.id
_entity.type
_entity.pdbx_description
1 polymer ?
#
loop_
_entity_poly.entity_id
_entity_poly.type
_entity_poly.pdbx_seq_one_letter_code
_entity_poly.pdbx_strand_id
1 'polypeptide(L)'
;MTPKQLSSDITDALHAAGDQPLRVVDPSNQKVYFLNDEQTHRRAMAALQQQNAIASIDRGIEGEGMTLEESQRRNLQALQRQQ
;
A
#
# COMPACT_ATOMS: atom_id res chain seq x y z
N MET A 1 -14.37 -11.69 -8.31
CA MET A 1 -13.58 -12.94 -8.41
C MET A 1 -13.96 -13.81 -7.23
N THR A 2 -14.27 -15.08 -7.46
CA THR A 2 -14.51 -16.05 -6.38
C THR A 2 -13.18 -16.44 -5.76
N PRO A 3 -12.97 -16.30 -4.45
CA PRO A 3 -11.72 -16.70 -3.81
C PRO A 3 -11.51 -18.21 -3.96
N LYS A 4 -10.30 -18.62 -4.35
CA LYS A 4 -9.92 -20.03 -4.38
C LYS A 4 -9.65 -20.49 -2.95
N GLN A 5 -10.15 -21.67 -2.58
CA GLN A 5 -9.84 -22.28 -1.30
C GLN A 5 -8.36 -22.69 -1.26
N LEU A 6 -7.73 -22.49 -0.10
CA LEU A 6 -6.40 -23.00 0.19
C LEU A 6 -6.48 -24.52 0.43
N SER A 7 -5.36 -25.23 0.32
CA SER A 7 -5.29 -26.61 0.78
C SER A 7 -5.51 -26.68 2.29
N SER A 8 -5.91 -27.86 2.79
CA SER A 8 -6.03 -28.12 4.23
C SER A 8 -4.75 -27.76 4.96
N ASP A 9 -3.61 -28.19 4.43
CA ASP A 9 -2.31 -28.05 5.09
C ASP A 9 -1.92 -26.58 5.28
N ILE A 10 -2.22 -25.72 4.30
CA ILE A 10 -1.97 -24.28 4.40
C ILE A 10 -2.95 -23.64 5.38
N THR A 11 -4.21 -24.07 5.37
CA THR A 11 -5.24 -23.57 6.28
C THR A 11 -4.90 -23.87 7.75
N ASP A 12 -4.46 -25.11 8.02
CA ASP A 12 -4.06 -25.56 9.35
C ASP A 12 -2.78 -24.85 9.81
N ALA A 13 -1.79 -24.70 8.92
CA ALA A 13 -0.56 -23.96 9.21
C ALA A 13 -0.83 -22.47 9.50
N LEU A 14 -1.78 -21.86 8.80
CA LEU A 14 -2.17 -20.47 9.02
C LEU A 14 -2.89 -20.30 10.36
N HIS A 15 -3.80 -21.22 10.72
CA HIS A 15 -4.43 -21.22 12.04
C HIS A 15 -3.41 -21.43 13.17
N ALA A 16 -2.43 -22.32 12.99
CA ALA A 16 -1.38 -22.57 13.97
C ALA A 16 -0.41 -21.38 14.13
N ALA A 17 -0.21 -20.59 13.08
CA ALA A 17 0.62 -19.39 13.12
C ALA A 17 -0.02 -18.24 13.94
N GLY A 18 -1.34 -18.24 14.10
CA GLY A 18 -2.07 -17.22 14.85
C GLY A 18 -1.86 -15.83 14.24
N ASP A 19 -1.36 -14.89 15.04
CA ASP A 19 -1.07 -13.51 14.59
C ASP A 19 0.25 -13.37 13.80
N GLN A 20 1.00 -14.46 13.60
CA GLN A 20 2.27 -14.44 12.88
C GLN A 20 2.08 -14.76 11.38
N PRO A 21 2.80 -14.08 10.49
CA PRO A 21 2.79 -14.41 9.07
C PRO A 21 3.30 -15.82 8.78
N LEU A 22 2.54 -16.59 7.99
CA LEU A 22 2.97 -17.92 7.53
C LEU A 22 3.92 -17.78 6.35
N ARG A 23 5.16 -18.25 6.52
CA ARG A 23 6.17 -18.27 5.46
C ARG A 23 5.97 -19.48 4.55
N VAL A 24 5.75 -19.24 3.25
CA VAL A 24 5.56 -20.28 2.23
C VAL A 24 6.61 -20.12 1.13
N VAL A 25 7.23 -21.22 0.72
CA VAL A 25 8.20 -21.21 -0.40
C VAL A 25 7.51 -21.74 -1.64
N ASP A 26 7.56 -20.97 -2.73
CA ASP A 26 7.14 -21.46 -4.04
C ASP A 26 8.23 -22.36 -4.62
N PRO A 27 7.97 -23.67 -4.82
CA PRO A 27 8.98 -24.60 -5.29
C PRO A 27 9.41 -24.33 -6.74
N SER A 28 8.62 -23.60 -7.54
CA SER A 28 8.93 -23.34 -8.95
C SER A 28 10.01 -22.28 -9.15
N ASN A 29 10.14 -21.34 -8.22
CA ASN A 29 11.02 -20.18 -8.35
C ASN A 29 11.78 -19.83 -7.05
N GLN A 30 11.64 -20.65 -6.00
CA GLN A 30 12.23 -20.46 -4.68
C GLN A 30 11.91 -19.12 -4.00
N LYS A 31 10.89 -18.39 -4.48
CA LYS A 31 10.44 -17.16 -3.83
C LYS A 31 9.75 -17.49 -2.52
N VAL A 32 10.00 -16.63 -1.55
CA VAL A 32 9.38 -16.70 -0.23
C VAL A 32 8.19 -15.74 -0.22
N TYR A 33 7.02 -16.28 0.07
CA TYR A 33 5.78 -15.56 0.29
C TYR A 33 5.41 -15.59 1.77
N PHE A 34 4.72 -14.55 2.22
CA PHE A 34 4.16 -14.49 3.57
C PHE A 34 2.63 -14.39 3.44
N LEU A 35 1.93 -15.36 4.00
CA LEU A 35 0.47 -15.39 4.04
C LEU A 35 0.02 -14.83 5.39
N ASN A 36 -0.95 -13.93 5.33
CA ASN A 36 -1.64 -13.36 6.49
C ASN A 36 -3.15 -13.43 6.23
N ASP A 37 -3.94 -13.39 7.29
CA ASP A 37 -5.38 -13.23 7.16
C ASP A 37 -5.75 -11.83 6.62
N GLU A 38 -6.98 -11.71 6.11
CA GLU A 38 -7.48 -10.48 5.50
C GLU A 38 -7.58 -9.31 6.51
N GLN A 39 -7.89 -9.59 7.77
CA GLN A 39 -8.04 -8.57 8.80
C GLN A 39 -6.69 -7.95 9.15
N THR A 40 -5.66 -8.78 9.32
CA THR A 40 -4.27 -8.37 9.54
C THR A 40 -3.76 -7.56 8.35
N HIS A 41 -4.03 -8.00 7.12
CA HIS A 41 -3.68 -7.25 5.92
C HIS A 41 -4.34 -5.86 5.88
N ARG A 42 -5.66 -5.78 6.14
CA ARG A 42 -6.39 -4.50 6.15
C ARG A 42 -5.84 -3.53 7.20
N ARG A 43 -5.54 -4.01 8.40
CA ARG A 43 -4.96 -3.20 9.48
C ARG A 43 -3.59 -2.65 9.10
N ALA A 44 -2.72 -3.50 8.54
CA ALA A 44 -1.40 -3.09 8.09
C ALA A 44 -1.47 -2.02 6.99
N MET A 45 -2.33 -2.22 5.98
CA MET A 45 -2.50 -1.25 4.90
C MET A 45 -3.07 0.08 5.40
N ALA A 46 -4.03 0.07 6.32
CA ALA A 46 -4.56 1.29 6.93
C ALA A 46 -3.48 2.06 7.71
N ALA A 47 -2.65 1.36 8.49
CA ALA A 47 -1.54 1.97 9.21
C ALA A 47 -0.49 2.59 8.26
N LEU A 48 -0.15 1.91 7.17
CA LEU A 48 0.74 2.44 6.14
C LEU A 48 0.17 3.68 5.45
N GLN A 49 -1.13 3.67 5.13
CA GLN A 49 -1.81 4.84 4.57
C GLN A 49 -1.77 6.04 5.54
N GLN A 50 -1.99 5.80 6.82
CA GLN A 50 -1.90 6.85 7.84
C GLN A 50 -0.48 7.42 7.96
N GLN A 51 0.55 6.57 7.96
CA GLN A 51 1.95 7.02 7.99
C GLN A 51 2.30 7.84 6.75
N ASN A 52 1.89 7.39 5.56
CA ASN A 52 2.11 8.14 4.32
C ASN A 52 1.37 9.49 4.33
N ALA A 53 0.18 9.55 4.93
CA ALA A 53 -0.55 10.80 5.09
C ALA A 53 0.21 11.77 6.01
N ILE A 54 0.70 11.30 7.16
CA ILE A 54 1.52 12.10 8.09
C ILE A 54 2.78 12.62 7.38
N ALA A 55 3.55 11.75 6.73
CA ALA A 55 4.75 12.14 6.00
C ALA A 55 4.46 13.12 4.83
N SER A 56 3.26 13.10 4.26
CA SER A 56 2.85 14.05 3.22
C SER A 56 2.41 15.39 3.80
N ILE A 57 1.80 15.38 4.98
CA ILE A 57 1.51 16.60 5.76
C ILE A 57 2.82 17.27 6.17
N ASP A 58 3.77 16.51 6.72
CA ASP A 58 5.06 17.03 7.15
C ASP A 58 5.85 17.62 5.96
N ARG A 59 5.87 16.93 4.81
CA ARG A 59 6.45 17.51 3.58
C ARG A 59 5.71 18.75 3.08
N GLY A 60 4.40 18.81 3.25
CA GLY A 60 3.61 20.01 2.96
C GLY A 60 3.95 21.19 3.89
N ILE A 61 4.33 20.89 5.14
CA ILE A 61 4.80 21.87 6.13
C ILE A 61 6.24 22.31 5.84
N GLU A 62 7.10 21.41 5.36
CA GLU A 62 8.51 21.70 4.99
C GLU A 62 8.64 22.45 3.65
N GLY A 63 7.66 22.32 2.75
CA GLY A 63 7.29 23.31 1.74
C GLY A 63 8.25 23.54 0.56
N GLU A 64 7.78 23.17 -0.64
CA GLU A 64 7.70 24.16 -1.72
C GLU A 64 6.24 24.62 -1.80
N GLY A 65 5.85 25.52 -0.91
CA GLY A 65 4.57 26.22 -0.99
C GLY A 65 4.57 27.18 -2.19
N MET A 66 3.45 27.26 -2.88
CA MET A 66 3.23 28.12 -4.03
C MET A 66 2.05 29.05 -3.75
N THR A 67 2.16 30.33 -4.10
CA THR A 67 1.03 31.25 -3.92
C THR A 67 -0.12 30.91 -4.87
N LEU A 68 -1.33 31.35 -4.54
CA LEU A 68 -2.50 31.15 -5.40
C LEU A 68 -2.25 31.72 -6.81
N GLU A 69 -1.59 32.88 -6.90
CA GLU A 69 -1.25 33.56 -8.16
C GLU A 69 -0.25 32.78 -8.98
N GLU A 70 0.76 32.17 -8.35
CA GLU A 70 1.73 31.31 -9.01
C GLU A 70 1.10 30.02 -9.55
N SER A 71 0.18 29.43 -8.81
CA SER A 71 -0.58 28.25 -9.26
C SER A 71 -1.47 28.58 -10.46
N GLN A 72 -2.15 29.73 -10.44
CA GLN A 72 -2.97 30.20 -11.54
C GLN A 72 -2.13 30.46 -12.79
N ARG A 73 -0.96 31.08 -12.64
CA ARG A 73 -0.03 31.33 -13.75
C ARG A 73 0.47 30.04 -14.40
N ARG A 74 0.84 29.01 -13.60
CA ARG A 74 1.27 27.71 -14.13
C ARG A 74 0.16 26.98 -14.88
N ASN A 75 -1.07 27.01 -14.35
CA ASN A 75 -2.22 26.41 -15.01
C ASN A 75 -2.49 27.05 -16.37
N LEU A 76 -2.44 28.39 -16.45
CA LEU A 76 -2.59 29.13 -17.71
C LEU A 76 -1.50 28.78 -18.73
N GLN A 77 -0.24 28.66 -18.29
CA GLN A 77 0.87 28.23 -19.15
C GLN A 77 0.73 26.78 -19.64
N ALA A 78 0.22 25.87 -18.81
CA ALA A 78 -0.01 24.48 -19.19
C ALA A 78 -1.12 24.37 -20.25
N LEU A 79 -2.19 25.15 -20.12
CA LEU A 79 -3.28 25.25 -21.11
C LEU A 79 -2.81 25.80 -22.46
N GLN A 80 -1.88 26.77 -22.45
CA GLN A 80 -1.33 27.36 -23.69
C GLN A 80 -0.37 26.42 -24.44
N ARG A 81 0.26 25.46 -23.75
CA ARG A 81 1.17 24.48 -24.37
C ARG A 81 0.45 23.29 -25.02
N GLN A 82 -0.85 23.13 -24.79
CA GLN A 82 -1.67 22.07 -25.37
C GLN A 82 -2.42 22.51 -26.65
N GLN A 83 -2.22 23.76 -27.09
CA GLN A 83 -2.71 24.31 -28.37
C GLN A 83 -1.57 24.40 -29.38
#